data_AF-A0A941D289-F1
#
_entry.id   AF-A0A941D289-F1
#
_cell.length_a   1.000
_cell.length_b   1.000
_cell.length_c   1.000
_cell.angle_alpha   90.00
_cell.angle_beta   90.00
_cell.angle_gamma   90.00
#
_symmetry.space_group_name_H-M   'P 1'
#
loop_
_entity.id
_entity.type
_entity.pdbx_description
1 polymer ?
#
loop_
_entity_poly.entity_id
_entity_poly.type
_entity_poly.pdbx_seq_one_letter_code
_entity_poly.pdbx_strand_id
1 'polypeptide(L)'
;MRLSDIVSSALAATCLLMATPSAAAAAAPVAVAVAAPSPHALDLARRYVTAMHMDRTMQAMMSTVMPAVMDQAMKNARNKLPPEMQAEMSKIAGEVMTESMTRMVPKMVERLPQIYAETYSEAELEDIVKFYESASGQSALSKAPLIAARLMPIVGEMMPDMQADMLARLCARYPTACPAAGQKAAPSPKPS
;
A
#
# COMPACT_ATOMS: atom_id res chain seq x y z
N MET A 1 -28.66 39.75 45.39
CA MET A 1 -29.99 39.19 45.66
C MET A 1 -30.88 39.54 44.48
N ARG A 2 -31.37 38.50 43.79
CA ARG A 2 -32.43 38.41 42.75
C ARG A 2 -32.27 39.10 41.38
N LEU A 3 -32.40 38.20 40.39
CA LEU A 3 -32.95 38.36 39.05
C LEU A 3 -34.14 39.31 39.00
N SER A 4 -34.29 40.07 37.93
CA SER A 4 -35.46 40.04 37.02
C SER A 4 -35.35 41.12 35.94
N ASP A 5 -36.11 40.90 34.86
CA ASP A 5 -36.61 41.91 33.89
C ASP A 5 -35.98 41.96 32.49
N ILE A 6 -36.34 40.94 31.70
CA ILE A 6 -37.28 41.06 30.56
C ILE A 6 -37.48 42.49 30.04
N VAL A 7 -37.06 42.75 28.80
CA VAL A 7 -37.65 43.83 27.98
C VAL A 7 -38.01 43.29 26.60
N SER A 8 -39.32 43.09 26.47
CA SER A 8 -40.24 43.37 25.36
C SER A 8 -39.73 43.62 23.94
N SER A 9 -40.37 42.86 23.04
CA SER A 9 -40.67 43.14 21.63
C SER A 9 -40.97 44.59 21.27
N ALA A 10 -40.52 45.03 20.08
CA ALA A 10 -41.32 45.85 19.17
C ALA A 10 -40.76 45.82 17.74
N LEU A 11 -41.69 46.03 16.81
CA LEU A 11 -41.72 45.67 15.39
C LEU A 11 -41.38 46.89 14.48
N ALA A 12 -41.04 46.60 13.21
CA ALA A 12 -40.97 47.49 12.03
C ALA A 12 -39.67 48.33 11.90
N ALA A 13 -39.10 48.59 10.72
CA ALA A 13 -39.68 48.72 9.40
C ALA A 13 -38.63 48.47 8.28
N THR A 14 -39.20 48.17 7.12
CA THR A 14 -38.68 47.82 5.80
C THR A 14 -37.62 48.77 5.23
N CYS A 15 -36.53 48.20 4.68
CA CYS A 15 -35.78 48.78 3.56
C CYS A 15 -35.30 47.67 2.63
N LEU A 16 -35.94 47.61 1.47
CA LEU A 16 -35.60 46.74 0.35
C LEU A 16 -34.45 47.41 -0.42
N LEU A 17 -33.25 46.82 -0.37
CA LEU A 17 -32.17 47.11 -1.30
C LEU A 17 -31.79 45.80 -1.99
N MET A 18 -32.03 45.78 -3.30
CA MET A 18 -31.64 44.71 -4.22
C MET A 18 -30.11 44.61 -4.24
N ALA A 19 -29.56 43.61 -3.55
CA ALA A 19 -28.19 43.17 -3.71
C ALA A 19 -28.21 41.85 -4.46
N THR A 20 -27.72 41.85 -5.69
CA THR A 20 -27.47 40.64 -6.48
C THR A 20 -26.34 39.84 -5.84
N PRO A 21 -26.56 38.62 -5.30
CA PRO A 21 -25.45 37.79 -4.86
C PRO A 21 -24.82 37.15 -6.10
N SER A 22 -23.63 37.63 -6.47
CA SER A 22 -22.70 36.83 -7.26
C SER A 22 -22.30 35.64 -6.40
N ALA A 23 -22.93 34.49 -6.63
CA ALA A 23 -22.63 33.24 -5.95
C ALA A 23 -21.29 32.68 -6.46
N ALA A 24 -20.19 33.27 -6.00
CA ALA A 24 -18.94 32.55 -5.89
C ALA A 24 -19.09 31.58 -4.71
N ALA A 25 -19.70 30.42 -4.97
CA ALA A 25 -19.68 29.30 -4.05
C ALA A 25 -18.23 28.84 -3.90
N ALA A 26 -17.52 29.42 -2.94
CA ALA A 26 -16.31 28.82 -2.41
C ALA A 26 -16.73 27.45 -1.86
N ALA A 27 -16.40 26.39 -2.60
CA ALA A 27 -16.51 25.03 -2.12
C ALA A 27 -15.59 24.92 -0.89
N ALA A 28 -16.15 25.13 0.29
CA ALA A 28 -15.48 24.79 1.53
C ALA A 28 -15.14 23.30 1.45
N PRO A 29 -13.90 22.89 1.74
CA PRO A 29 -13.57 21.48 1.79
C PRO A 29 -14.49 20.85 2.83
N VAL A 30 -15.34 19.92 2.40
CA VAL A 30 -16.08 19.05 3.30
C VAL A 30 -15.01 18.19 3.96
N ALA A 31 -14.50 18.66 5.10
CA ALA A 31 -13.75 17.82 6.00
C ALA A 31 -14.74 16.74 6.46
N VAL A 32 -14.67 15.57 5.83
CA VAL A 32 -15.33 14.38 6.35
C VAL A 32 -14.68 14.13 7.69
N ALA A 33 -15.34 14.52 8.77
CA ALA A 33 -14.95 14.13 10.11
C ALA A 33 -14.98 12.59 10.11
N VAL A 34 -13.80 11.97 10.09
CA VAL A 34 -13.68 10.52 10.24
C VAL A 34 -14.06 10.24 11.68
N ALA A 35 -15.34 9.93 11.90
CA ALA A 35 -15.81 9.45 13.18
C ALA A 35 -14.98 8.21 13.56
N ALA A 36 -14.66 8.07 14.85
CA ALA A 36 -13.94 6.90 15.32
C ALA A 36 -14.69 5.62 14.89
N PRO A 37 -13.98 4.55 14.48
CA PRO A 37 -14.63 3.35 13.99
C PRO A 37 -15.58 2.75 15.02
N SER A 38 -16.67 2.15 14.54
CA SER A 38 -17.60 1.42 15.40
C SER A 38 -16.90 0.19 16.04
N PRO A 39 -17.36 -0.30 17.20
CA PRO A 39 -16.86 -1.56 17.75
C PRO A 39 -17.02 -2.76 16.80
N HIS A 40 -18.06 -2.76 15.96
CA HIS A 40 -18.30 -3.83 14.99
C HIS A 40 -17.30 -3.76 13.83
N ALA A 41 -17.05 -2.57 13.28
CA ALA A 41 -16.01 -2.36 12.26
C ALA A 41 -14.62 -2.79 12.78
N LEU A 42 -14.30 -2.53 14.05
CA LEU A 42 -13.04 -3.00 14.65
C LEU A 42 -12.97 -4.52 14.77
N ASP A 43 -14.08 -5.20 15.11
CA ASP A 43 -14.13 -6.66 15.15
C ASP A 43 -13.92 -7.27 13.75
N LEU A 44 -14.64 -6.75 12.75
CA LEU A 44 -14.48 -7.16 11.36
C LEU A 44 -13.04 -6.95 10.87
N ALA A 45 -12.44 -5.80 11.19
CA ALA A 45 -11.05 -5.53 10.82
C ALA A 45 -10.06 -6.50 11.49
N ARG A 46 -10.26 -6.90 12.75
CA ARG A 46 -9.44 -7.95 13.41
C ARG A 46 -9.59 -9.30 12.72
N ARG A 47 -10.81 -9.68 12.38
CA ARG A 47 -11.11 -10.90 11.63
C ARG A 47 -10.43 -10.89 10.27
N TYR A 48 -10.49 -9.76 9.55
CA TYR A 48 -9.80 -9.59 8.27
C TYR A 48 -8.28 -9.75 8.40
N VAL A 49 -7.66 -9.05 9.35
CA VAL A 49 -6.21 -9.15 9.62
C VAL A 49 -5.79 -10.59 9.91
N THR A 50 -6.62 -11.33 10.66
CA THR A 50 -6.40 -12.74 10.99
C THR A 50 -6.58 -13.65 9.77
N ALA A 51 -7.68 -13.49 9.02
CA ALA A 51 -7.98 -14.30 7.85
C ALA A 51 -6.91 -14.17 6.75
N MET A 52 -6.27 -13.01 6.67
CA MET A 52 -5.17 -12.73 5.74
C MET A 52 -3.80 -13.24 6.20
N HIS A 53 -3.66 -13.78 7.42
CA HIS A 53 -2.38 -14.18 8.02
C HIS A 53 -1.34 -13.04 7.98
N MET A 54 -1.78 -11.83 8.35
CA MET A 54 -0.96 -10.61 8.27
C MET A 54 0.27 -10.66 9.20
N ASP A 55 0.18 -11.41 10.31
CA ASP A 55 1.30 -11.72 11.19
C ASP A 55 2.42 -12.46 10.46
N ARG A 56 2.09 -13.57 9.80
CA ARG A 56 3.04 -14.36 9.03
C ARG A 56 3.58 -13.58 7.83
N THR A 57 2.70 -12.83 7.15
CA THR A 57 3.07 -12.04 5.98
C THR A 57 4.05 -10.93 6.35
N MET A 58 3.79 -10.19 7.43
CA MET A 58 4.71 -9.16 7.94
C MET A 58 6.02 -9.77 8.42
N GLN A 59 5.96 -10.91 9.13
CA GLN A 59 7.18 -11.61 9.57
C GLN A 59 8.04 -12.04 8.38
N ALA A 60 7.46 -12.63 7.34
CA ALA A 60 8.17 -13.05 6.13
C ALA A 60 8.79 -11.86 5.39
N MET A 61 8.03 -10.77 5.25
CA MET A 61 8.53 -9.53 4.64
C MET A 61 9.73 -8.97 5.40
N MET A 62 9.62 -8.84 6.73
CA MET A 62 10.71 -8.30 7.53
C MET A 62 11.93 -9.22 7.56
N SER A 63 11.74 -10.54 7.61
CA SER A 63 12.83 -11.52 7.56
C SER A 63 13.60 -11.48 6.24
N THR A 64 12.96 -11.03 5.16
CA THR A 64 13.60 -10.89 3.84
C THR A 64 14.32 -9.55 3.70
N VAL A 65 13.70 -8.46 4.16
CA VAL A 65 14.20 -7.09 3.92
C VAL A 65 15.23 -6.66 4.97
N MET A 66 14.96 -6.93 6.26
CA MET A 66 15.77 -6.38 7.35
C MET A 66 17.23 -6.83 7.34
N PRO A 67 17.58 -8.09 7.01
CA PRO A 67 18.97 -8.52 6.97
C PRO A 67 19.83 -7.66 6.03
N ALA A 68 19.31 -7.35 4.84
CA ALA A 68 20.03 -6.53 3.86
C ALA A 68 20.20 -5.07 4.34
N VAL A 69 19.15 -4.50 4.96
CA VAL A 69 19.20 -3.16 5.55
C VAL A 69 20.28 -3.08 6.64
N MET A 70 20.36 -4.09 7.50
CA MET A 70 21.29 -4.10 8.63
C MET A 70 22.72 -4.45 8.21
N ASP A 71 22.90 -5.37 7.26
CA ASP A 71 24.22 -5.62 6.67
C ASP A 71 24.79 -4.33 6.10
N GLN A 72 23.98 -3.57 5.37
CA GLN A 72 24.37 -2.28 4.80
C GLN A 72 24.67 -1.23 5.89
N ALA A 73 23.83 -1.14 6.94
CA ALA A 73 24.03 -0.19 8.03
C ALA A 73 25.31 -0.48 8.84
N MET A 74 25.61 -1.75 9.07
CA MET A 74 26.73 -2.20 9.88
C MET A 74 28.03 -2.41 9.07
N LYS A 75 27.96 -2.38 7.74
CA LYS A 75 29.07 -2.64 6.81
C LYS A 75 30.35 -1.88 7.19
N ASN A 76 30.24 -0.59 7.43
CA ASN A 76 31.40 0.26 7.74
C ASN A 76 32.01 -0.04 9.11
N ALA A 77 31.18 -0.42 10.09
CA ALA A 77 31.66 -0.83 11.41
C ALA A 77 32.32 -2.22 11.33
N ARG A 78 31.69 -3.16 10.61
CA ARG A 78 32.20 -4.52 10.39
C ARG A 78 33.56 -4.50 9.69
N ASN A 79 33.70 -3.73 8.61
CA ASN A 79 34.94 -3.70 7.83
C ASN A 79 36.16 -3.14 8.59
N LYS A 80 35.94 -2.47 9.72
CA LYS A 80 37.02 -2.00 10.61
C LYS A 80 37.48 -3.05 11.60
N LEU A 81 36.77 -4.18 11.70
CA LEU A 81 37.11 -5.28 12.60
C LEU A 81 38.00 -6.31 11.90
N PRO A 82 38.87 -7.00 12.64
CA PRO A 82 39.53 -8.22 12.19
C PRO A 82 38.52 -9.30 11.70
N PRO A 83 38.88 -10.15 10.72
CA PRO A 83 37.97 -11.10 10.09
C PRO A 83 37.18 -12.00 11.05
N GLU A 84 37.83 -12.47 12.12
CA GLU A 84 37.23 -13.30 13.15
C GLU A 84 36.11 -12.56 13.91
N MET A 85 36.29 -11.26 14.15
CA MET A 85 35.28 -10.40 14.77
C MET A 85 34.16 -10.01 13.79
N GLN A 86 34.43 -9.99 12.48
CA GLN A 86 33.40 -9.71 11.47
C GLN A 86 32.35 -10.82 11.40
N ALA A 87 32.80 -12.08 11.46
CA ALA A 87 31.91 -13.25 11.46
C ALA A 87 31.05 -13.27 12.73
N GLU A 88 31.66 -13.05 13.90
CA GLU A 88 30.97 -13.01 15.18
C GLU A 88 29.95 -11.85 15.23
N MET A 89 30.34 -10.66 14.78
CA MET A 89 29.44 -9.52 14.69
C MET A 89 28.24 -9.80 13.78
N SER A 90 28.44 -10.46 12.63
CA SER A 90 27.36 -10.78 11.70
C SER A 90 26.38 -11.80 12.29
N LYS A 91 26.90 -12.79 13.02
CA LYS A 91 26.08 -13.77 13.75
C LYS A 91 25.24 -13.10 14.83
N ILE A 92 25.87 -12.33 15.72
CA ILE A 92 25.18 -11.60 16.80
C ILE A 92 24.13 -10.65 16.22
N ALA A 93 24.45 -9.92 15.15
CA ALA A 93 23.50 -9.02 14.50
C ALA A 93 22.25 -9.76 13.98
N GLY A 94 22.40 -10.98 13.44
CA GLY A 94 21.29 -11.83 13.02
C GLY A 94 20.40 -12.29 14.19
N GLU A 95 21.01 -12.69 15.31
CA GLU A 95 20.30 -13.08 16.53
C GLU A 95 19.51 -11.90 17.12
N VAL A 96 20.17 -10.75 17.31
CA VAL A 96 19.55 -9.51 17.84
C VAL A 96 18.41 -9.03 16.95
N MET A 97 18.57 -9.14 15.63
CA MET A 97 17.51 -8.82 14.68
C MET A 97 16.31 -9.75 14.87
N THR A 98 16.54 -11.05 14.91
CA THR A 98 15.47 -12.05 15.05
C THR A 98 14.65 -11.81 16.32
N GLU A 99 15.33 -11.57 17.45
CA GLU A 99 14.67 -11.21 18.70
C GLU A 99 13.88 -9.89 18.60
N SER A 100 14.46 -8.88 17.95
CA SER A 100 13.83 -7.58 17.77
C SER A 100 12.57 -7.68 16.90
N MET A 101 12.62 -8.46 15.81
CA MET A 101 11.47 -8.69 14.94
C MET A 101 10.36 -9.45 15.67
N THR A 102 10.73 -10.46 16.46
CA THR A 102 9.78 -11.25 17.27
C THR A 102 8.98 -10.36 18.24
N ARG A 103 9.59 -9.30 18.77
CA ARG A 103 8.91 -8.32 19.64
C ARG A 103 8.15 -7.24 18.89
N MET A 104 8.55 -6.90 17.66
CA MET A 104 8.03 -5.74 16.92
C MET A 104 6.86 -6.09 16.01
N VAL A 105 6.92 -7.24 15.33
CA VAL A 105 5.87 -7.67 14.39
C VAL A 105 4.50 -7.75 15.06
N PRO A 106 4.32 -8.36 16.25
CA PRO A 106 3.02 -8.39 16.92
C PRO A 106 2.45 -6.99 17.18
N LYS A 107 3.30 -6.06 17.65
CA LYS A 107 2.88 -4.66 17.91
C LYS A 107 2.45 -3.93 16.65
N MET A 108 3.02 -4.24 15.49
CA MET A 108 2.57 -3.66 14.22
C MET A 108 1.22 -4.24 13.80
N VAL A 109 1.08 -5.57 13.90
CA VAL A 109 -0.16 -6.28 13.55
C VAL A 109 -1.32 -5.83 14.44
N GLU A 110 -1.09 -5.62 15.74
CA GLU A 110 -2.09 -5.12 16.69
C GLU A 110 -2.68 -3.75 16.30
N ARG A 111 -1.96 -2.93 15.53
CA ARG A 111 -2.45 -1.63 15.05
C ARG A 111 -3.24 -1.72 13.74
N LEU A 112 -3.10 -2.80 12.98
CA LEU A 112 -3.76 -2.94 11.68
C LEU A 112 -5.29 -2.88 11.75
N PRO A 113 -5.97 -3.48 12.75
CA PRO A 113 -7.42 -3.41 12.83
C PRO A 113 -7.97 -1.99 12.89
N GLN A 114 -7.31 -1.10 13.65
CA GLN A 114 -7.69 0.30 13.73
C GLN A 114 -7.58 0.97 12.35
N ILE A 115 -6.44 0.80 11.68
CA ILE A 115 -6.19 1.39 10.36
C ILE A 115 -7.25 0.92 9.35
N TYR A 116 -7.55 -0.38 9.32
CA TYR A 116 -8.56 -0.91 8.41
C TYR A 116 -9.97 -0.41 8.74
N ALA A 117 -10.35 -0.32 10.01
CA ALA A 117 -11.65 0.18 10.44
C ALA A 117 -11.85 1.69 10.23
N GLU A 118 -10.75 2.46 10.18
CA GLU A 118 -10.76 3.88 9.80
C GLU A 118 -10.77 4.09 8.28
N THR A 119 -10.30 3.10 7.51
CA THR A 119 -10.13 3.22 6.05
C THR A 119 -11.32 2.70 5.28
N TYR A 120 -11.90 1.58 5.71
CA TYR A 120 -13.05 0.95 5.06
C TYR A 120 -14.32 1.25 5.82
N SER A 121 -15.44 1.37 5.09
CA SER A 121 -16.75 1.33 5.72
C SER A 121 -17.02 -0.05 6.33
N GLU A 122 -17.95 -0.09 7.30
CA GLU A 122 -18.33 -1.34 7.95
C GLU A 122 -18.87 -2.38 6.95
N ALA A 123 -19.69 -1.94 5.98
CA ALA A 123 -20.24 -2.81 4.94
C ALA A 123 -19.13 -3.40 4.03
N GLU A 124 -18.12 -2.60 3.66
CA GLU A 124 -16.97 -3.12 2.90
C GLU A 124 -16.18 -4.14 3.71
N LEU A 125 -15.97 -3.90 5.01
CA LEU A 125 -15.31 -4.86 5.89
C LEU A 125 -16.10 -6.17 6.03
N GLU A 126 -17.44 -6.11 6.11
CA GLU A 126 -18.28 -7.31 6.12
C GLU A 126 -18.07 -8.15 4.85
N ASP A 127 -18.09 -7.52 3.67
CA ASP A 127 -17.90 -8.21 2.39
C ASP A 127 -16.49 -8.81 2.27
N ILE A 128 -15.47 -8.04 2.66
CA ILE A 128 -14.06 -8.48 2.64
C ILE A 128 -13.87 -9.68 3.57
N VAL A 129 -14.33 -9.57 4.82
CA VAL A 129 -14.21 -10.65 5.81
C VAL A 129 -14.93 -11.90 5.34
N LYS A 130 -16.17 -11.76 4.83
CA LYS A 130 -16.95 -12.88 4.30
C LYS A 130 -16.21 -13.62 3.20
N PHE A 131 -15.56 -12.92 2.29
CA PHE A 131 -14.77 -13.56 1.24
C PHE A 131 -13.54 -14.26 1.82
N TYR A 132 -12.70 -13.55 2.58
CA TYR A 132 -11.42 -14.11 3.03
C TYR A 132 -11.56 -15.22 4.07
N GLU A 133 -12.63 -15.24 4.87
CA GLU A 133 -12.92 -16.38 5.77
C GLU A 133 -13.54 -17.58 5.05
N SER A 134 -14.04 -17.41 3.82
CA SER A 134 -14.60 -18.52 3.04
C SER A 134 -13.53 -19.52 2.61
N ALA A 135 -13.93 -20.77 2.34
CA ALA A 135 -13.05 -21.80 1.80
C ALA A 135 -12.40 -21.36 0.47
N SER A 136 -13.14 -20.66 -0.39
CA SER A 136 -12.62 -20.13 -1.66
C SER A 136 -11.62 -18.99 -1.44
N GLY A 137 -11.88 -18.08 -0.49
CA GLY A 137 -10.95 -16.99 -0.15
C GLY A 137 -9.63 -17.52 0.43
N GLN A 138 -9.69 -18.45 1.38
CA GLN A 138 -8.49 -19.13 1.89
C GLN A 138 -7.78 -19.94 0.80
N SER A 139 -8.52 -20.59 -0.10
CA SER A 139 -7.92 -21.26 -1.26
C SER A 139 -7.24 -20.28 -2.21
N ALA A 140 -7.77 -19.07 -2.40
CA ALA A 140 -7.15 -18.06 -3.25
C ALA A 140 -5.84 -17.57 -2.64
N LEU A 141 -5.84 -17.25 -1.34
CA LEU A 141 -4.64 -16.83 -0.60
C LEU A 141 -3.53 -17.87 -0.65
N SER A 142 -3.85 -19.14 -0.38
CA SER A 142 -2.85 -20.22 -0.39
C SER A 142 -2.29 -20.54 -1.78
N LYS A 143 -3.07 -20.33 -2.85
CA LYS A 143 -2.65 -20.61 -4.24
C LYS A 143 -1.99 -19.41 -4.92
N ALA A 144 -2.09 -18.20 -4.38
CA ALA A 144 -1.48 -17.01 -4.97
C ALA A 144 0.04 -17.17 -5.23
N PRO A 145 0.86 -17.71 -4.31
CA PRO A 145 2.28 -17.96 -4.59
C PRO A 145 2.53 -18.97 -5.71
N LEU A 146 1.68 -20.00 -5.82
CA LEU A 146 1.76 -20.99 -6.91
C LEU A 146 1.45 -20.37 -8.26
N ILE A 147 0.44 -19.49 -8.32
CA ILE A 147 0.10 -18.75 -9.54
C ILE A 147 1.27 -17.84 -9.93
N ALA A 148 1.81 -17.08 -8.98
CA ALA A 148 2.97 -16.22 -9.21
C ALA A 148 4.17 -17.02 -9.73
N ALA A 149 4.49 -18.17 -9.12
CA ALA A 149 5.57 -19.05 -9.55
C ALA A 149 5.39 -19.57 -10.99
N ARG A 150 4.14 -19.82 -11.41
CA ARG A 150 3.83 -20.26 -12.79
C ARG A 150 3.83 -19.11 -13.79
N LEU A 151 3.58 -17.87 -13.34
CA LEU A 151 3.59 -16.68 -14.19
C LEU A 151 5.02 -16.26 -14.58
N MET A 152 5.98 -16.40 -13.65
CA MET A 152 7.38 -15.99 -13.88
C MET A 152 8.05 -16.54 -15.15
N PRO A 153 7.97 -17.85 -15.50
CA PRO A 153 8.55 -18.36 -16.74
C PRO A 153 7.88 -17.78 -17.99
N ILE A 154 6.55 -17.57 -17.95
CA ILE A 154 5.80 -16.97 -19.07
C ILE A 154 6.30 -15.55 -19.34
N VAL A 155 6.49 -14.76 -18.28
CA VAL A 155 7.10 -13.42 -18.42
C VAL A 155 8.50 -13.54 -19.03
N GLY A 156 9.32 -14.48 -18.55
CA GLY A 156 10.67 -14.73 -19.07
C GLY A 156 10.69 -15.07 -20.57
N GLU A 157 9.71 -15.85 -21.05
CA GLU A 157 9.56 -16.20 -22.48
C GLU A 157 9.19 -14.99 -23.34
N MET A 158 8.40 -14.06 -22.81
CA MET A 158 7.97 -12.86 -23.53
C MET A 158 9.02 -11.72 -23.51
N MET A 159 9.99 -11.77 -22.59
CA MET A 159 10.98 -10.71 -22.40
C MET A 159 11.82 -10.39 -23.66
N PRO A 160 12.30 -11.36 -24.47
CA PRO A 160 13.09 -11.06 -25.66
C PRO A 160 12.29 -10.30 -26.73
N ASP A 161 11.06 -10.72 -27.00
CA ASP A 161 10.19 -10.08 -27.99
C ASP A 161 9.83 -8.66 -27.57
N MET A 162 9.55 -8.45 -26.28
CA MET A 162 9.32 -7.13 -25.71
C MET A 162 10.55 -6.22 -25.85
N GLN A 163 11.77 -6.75 -25.60
CA GLN A 163 13.01 -5.98 -25.79
C GLN A 163 13.25 -5.63 -27.26
N ALA A 164 12.97 -6.55 -28.18
CA ALA A 164 13.10 -6.31 -29.61
C ALA A 164 12.12 -5.25 -30.12
N ASP A 165 10.84 -5.32 -29.74
CA ASP A 165 9.83 -4.29 -30.07
C ASP A 165 10.21 -2.92 -29.50
N MET A 166 10.66 -2.87 -28.24
CA MET A 166 11.11 -1.63 -27.60
C MET A 166 12.30 -1.01 -28.36
N LEU A 167 13.31 -1.81 -28.71
CA LEU A 167 14.46 -1.34 -29.48
C LEU A 167 14.03 -0.85 -30.87
N ALA A 168 13.19 -1.59 -31.58
CA ALA A 168 12.69 -1.20 -32.90
C ALA A 168 11.98 0.15 -32.87
N ARG A 169 11.11 0.38 -31.86
CA ARG A 169 10.40 1.64 -31.66
C ARG A 169 11.33 2.80 -31.29
N LEU A 170 12.35 2.55 -30.48
CA LEU A 170 13.36 3.55 -30.15
C LEU A 170 14.18 3.94 -31.38
N CYS A 171 14.63 2.96 -32.18
CA CYS A 171 15.38 3.22 -33.40
C CYS A 171 14.57 3.95 -34.46
N ALA A 172 13.26 3.68 -34.55
CA ALA A 172 12.37 4.43 -35.43
C ALA A 172 12.26 5.93 -35.05
N ARG A 173 12.40 6.26 -33.75
CA ARG A 173 12.34 7.65 -33.24
C ARG A 173 13.72 8.33 -33.18
N TYR A 174 14.78 7.56 -32.99
CA TYR A 174 16.15 8.06 -32.85
C TYR A 174 17.11 7.28 -33.77
N PRO A 175 17.03 7.48 -35.09
CA PRO A 175 17.78 6.66 -36.06
C PRO A 175 19.30 6.79 -35.91
N THR A 176 19.78 7.93 -35.42
CA THR A 176 21.21 8.22 -35.23
C THR A 176 21.82 7.55 -34.00
N ALA A 177 21.00 7.05 -33.08
CA ALA A 177 21.43 6.43 -31.83
C ALA A 177 21.48 4.89 -31.90
N CYS A 178 21.01 4.30 -33.00
CA CYS A 178 20.99 2.85 -33.17
C CYS A 178 22.10 2.38 -34.12
N PRO A 179 22.67 1.17 -33.89
CA PRO A 179 23.49 0.54 -34.90
C PRO A 179 22.66 0.38 -36.17
N ALA A 180 23.28 0.56 -37.35
CA ALA A 180 22.67 0.20 -38.62
C ALA A 180 22.55 -1.33 -38.71
N ALA A 181 21.64 -1.92 -37.92
CA ALA A 181 21.33 -3.33 -37.99
C ALA A 181 20.55 -3.56 -39.29
N GLY A 182 21.19 -4.30 -40.19
CA GLY A 182 20.75 -4.55 -41.55
C GLY A 182 19.26 -4.89 -41.63
N GLN A 183 18.64 -4.27 -42.63
CA GLN A 183 17.35 -4.62 -43.20
C GLN A 183 17.23 -6.13 -43.36
N LYS A 184 16.57 -6.81 -42.42
CA LYS A 184 15.80 -8.00 -42.73
C LYS A 184 14.34 -7.62 -42.58
N ALA A 185 13.69 -7.56 -43.73
CA ALA A 185 12.29 -7.24 -43.90
C ALA A 185 11.43 -8.03 -42.89
N ALA A 186 10.58 -7.30 -42.16
CA ALA A 186 9.53 -7.90 -41.36
C ALA A 186 8.63 -8.76 -42.28
N PRO A 187 8.24 -9.98 -41.87
CA PRO A 187 7.23 -10.72 -42.59
C PRO A 187 5.89 -9.97 -42.50
N SER A 188 5.27 -9.74 -43.66
CA SER A 188 4.02 -9.01 -43.80
C SER A 188 2.87 -9.69 -43.03
N PRO A 189 1.92 -8.93 -42.47
CA PRO A 189 0.74 -9.51 -41.82
C PRO A 189 -0.15 -10.18 -42.87
N LYS A 190 -0.61 -11.40 -42.58
CA LYS A 190 -1.60 -12.12 -43.41
C LYS A 190 -2.92 -11.35 -43.44
N PRO A 191 -3.55 -11.17 -44.63
CA PRO A 191 -4.89 -10.61 -44.70
C PRO A 191 -5.93 -11.64 -44.24
N SER A 192 -7.01 -11.11 -43.66
CA SER A 192 -8.19 -11.84 -43.18
C SER A 192 -8.92 -12.60 -44.29
#